data_AF-A0A5E4K0L1-F1
#
_entry.id   AF-A0A5E4K0L1-F1
#
_cell.length_a   1.000
_cell.length_b   1.000
_cell.length_c   1.000
_cell.angle_alpha   90.00
_cell.angle_beta   90.00
_cell.angle_gamma   90.00
#
_symmetry.space_group_name_H-M   'P 1'
#
loop_
_entity.id
_entity.type
_entity.pdbx_description
1 polymer ?
#
loop_
_entity_poly.entity_id
_entity_poly.type
_entity_poly.pdbx_seq_one_letter_code
_entity_poly.pdbx_strand_id
1 'polypeptide(L)'
;MNKRIMVFSPEPRDLDEIALSIEDYVRKNFKNYLPIEIQKFSTIGEPSIRGYSIGNGGEVFLVFDRRICSDGSRNPSLRSGHEKEDFSQLALRMSKEHCDKFEIPYIQYDGEIAKRAEDMFIAKIEVVKDKIKGRLESIL
;
A
#
# COMPACT_ATOMS: atom_id res chain seq x y z
N MET A 1 -5.16 3.40 19.11
CA MET A 1 -5.51 2.60 17.90
C MET A 1 -4.28 1.79 17.50
N ASN A 2 -4.42 0.53 17.05
CA ASN A 2 -3.23 -0.24 16.66
C ASN A 2 -2.58 0.36 15.42
N LYS A 3 -1.27 0.61 15.49
CA LYS A 3 -0.46 1.08 14.37
C LYS A 3 -0.40 -0.02 13.32
N ARG A 4 -0.69 0.30 12.06
CA ARG A 4 -0.73 -0.68 10.97
C ARG A 4 -0.09 -0.17 9.68
N ILE A 5 0.47 -1.10 8.93
CA ILE A 5 0.91 -0.94 7.55
C ILE A 5 0.00 -1.82 6.70
N MET A 6 -0.56 -1.28 5.62
CA MET A 6 -1.45 -2.05 4.74
C MET A 6 -0.75 -2.30 3.40
N VAL A 7 -0.70 -3.56 2.99
CA VAL A 7 -0.10 -4.02 1.75
C VAL A 7 -1.20 -4.53 0.84
N PHE A 8 -1.22 -4.02 -0.38
CA PHE A 8 -2.20 -4.38 -1.39
C PHE A 8 -1.50 -4.98 -2.61
N SER A 9 -1.71 -6.26 -2.86
CA SER A 9 -1.17 -6.97 -4.03
C SER A 9 -2.11 -8.10 -4.43
N PRO A 10 -2.39 -8.29 -5.74
CA PRO A 10 -3.29 -9.37 -6.17
C PRO A 10 -2.66 -10.75 -6.01
N GLU A 11 -1.32 -10.83 -5.89
CA GLU A 11 -0.60 -12.09 -5.76
C GLU A 11 -0.30 -12.42 -4.29
N PRO A 12 -0.76 -13.58 -3.77
CA PRO A 12 -0.51 -13.98 -2.39
C PRO A 12 0.97 -14.10 -2.03
N ARG A 13 1.81 -14.55 -2.97
CA ARG A 13 3.25 -14.70 -2.74
C ARG A 13 3.91 -13.34 -2.50
N ASP A 14 3.58 -12.35 -3.32
CA ASP A 14 4.09 -11.00 -3.19
C ASP A 14 3.63 -10.37 -1.86
N LEU A 15 2.39 -10.62 -1.42
CA LEU A 15 1.92 -10.14 -0.11
C LEU A 15 2.81 -10.61 1.05
N ASP A 16 3.23 -11.87 1.05
CA ASP A 16 4.09 -12.42 2.10
C ASP A 16 5.52 -11.88 2.01
N GLU A 17 6.10 -11.84 0.81
CA GLU A 17 7.46 -11.33 0.60
C GLU A 17 7.58 -9.83 0.91
N ILE A 18 6.60 -9.03 0.49
CA ILE A 18 6.53 -7.60 0.82
C ILE A 18 6.39 -7.41 2.32
N ALA A 19 5.51 -8.17 2.98
CA ALA A 19 5.31 -8.06 4.42
C ALA A 19 6.58 -8.37 5.21
N LEU A 20 7.31 -9.42 4.85
CA LEU A 20 8.59 -9.78 5.47
C LEU A 20 9.63 -8.65 5.30
N SER A 21 9.77 -8.13 4.08
CA SER A 21 10.71 -7.04 3.79
C SER A 21 10.39 -5.76 4.59
N ILE A 22 9.11 -5.41 4.68
CA ILE A 22 8.64 -4.29 5.51
C ILE A 22 8.91 -4.55 6.99
N GLU A 23 8.64 -5.77 7.48
CA GLU A 23 8.84 -6.12 8.88
C GLU A 23 10.31 -5.94 9.29
N ASP A 24 11.24 -6.46 8.49
CA ASP A 24 12.68 -6.31 8.71
C ASP A 24 13.10 -4.83 8.70
N TYR A 25 12.59 -4.07 7.72
CA TYR A 25 12.86 -2.64 7.63
C TYR A 25 12.37 -1.87 8.87
N VAL A 26 11.14 -2.14 9.31
CA VAL A 26 10.50 -1.49 10.45
C VAL A 26 11.21 -1.84 11.75
N ARG A 27 11.57 -3.11 11.97
CA ARG A 27 12.35 -3.54 13.14
C ARG A 27 13.70 -2.83 13.21
N LYS A 28 14.35 -2.63 12.06
CA LYS A 28 15.65 -1.94 11.99
C LYS A 28 15.55 -0.43 12.25
N ASN A 29 14.54 0.24 11.68
CA ASN A 29 14.47 1.70 11.64
C ASN A 29 13.52 2.33 12.68
N PHE A 30 12.49 1.60 13.14
CA PHE A 30 11.41 2.13 13.97
C PHE A 30 11.14 1.30 15.24
N LYS A 31 12.15 0.59 15.75
CA LYS A 31 12.04 -0.29 16.93
C LYS A 31 11.33 0.33 18.14
N ASN A 32 11.51 1.63 18.37
CA ASN A 32 10.94 2.34 19.52
C ASN A 32 9.42 2.57 19.41
N TYR A 33 8.84 2.35 18.22
CA TYR A 33 7.42 2.61 17.95
C TYR A 33 6.58 1.34 17.83
N LEU A 34 7.20 0.16 18.01
CA LEU A 34 6.54 -1.15 17.99
C LEU A 34 5.52 -1.30 19.15
N PRO A 35 4.47 -2.13 18.98
CA PRO A 35 4.18 -2.98 17.82
C PRO A 35 3.53 -2.23 16.65
N ILE A 36 3.82 -2.69 15.42
CA ILE A 36 3.17 -2.24 14.18
C ILE A 36 2.67 -3.49 13.44
N GLU A 37 1.38 -3.54 13.15
CA GLU A 37 0.73 -4.65 12.46
C GLU A 37 0.90 -4.52 10.94
N ILE A 38 1.14 -5.62 10.23
CA ILE A 38 1.16 -5.64 8.76
C ILE A 38 -0.09 -6.37 8.27
N GLN A 39 -0.96 -5.65 7.60
CA GLN A 39 -2.22 -6.16 7.07
C GLN A 39 -2.11 -6.36 5.56
N LYS A 40 -2.49 -7.55 5.09
CA LYS A 40 -2.34 -7.98 3.69
C LYS A 40 -3.71 -8.07 3.03
N PHE A 41 -3.86 -7.43 1.88
CA PHE A 41 -5.11 -7.37 1.12
C PHE A 41 -4.85 -7.69 -0.35
N SER A 42 -5.68 -8.56 -0.92
CA SER A 42 -5.64 -8.92 -2.33
C SER A 42 -6.18 -7.82 -3.24
N THR A 43 -7.08 -6.98 -2.70
CA THR A 43 -7.73 -5.89 -3.43
C THR A 43 -7.95 -4.68 -2.52
N ILE A 44 -8.20 -3.51 -3.13
CA ILE A 44 -8.42 -2.24 -2.43
C ILE A 44 -9.77 -2.20 -1.71
N GLY A 45 -10.77 -2.97 -2.17
CA GLY A 45 -12.09 -3.06 -1.53
C GLY A 45 -12.16 -4.02 -0.35
N GLU A 46 -11.20 -4.94 -0.23
CA GLU A 46 -11.16 -5.96 0.81
C GLU A 46 -11.08 -5.43 2.26
N PRO A 47 -10.34 -4.34 2.56
CA PRO A 47 -10.34 -3.76 3.89
C PRO A 47 -11.76 -3.48 4.38
N SER A 48 -12.58 -2.79 3.59
CA SER A 48 -13.92 -2.35 4.02
C SER A 48 -14.83 -3.51 4.37
N ILE A 49 -14.72 -4.62 3.63
CA ILE A 49 -15.46 -5.86 3.90
C ILE A 49 -15.03 -6.47 5.23
N ARG A 50 -13.73 -6.37 5.56
CA ARG A 50 -13.13 -6.90 6.80
C ARG A 50 -13.21 -5.91 7.97
N GLY A 51 -13.92 -4.78 7.83
CA GLY A 51 -14.06 -3.76 8.87
C GLY A 51 -12.84 -2.85 9.04
N TYR A 52 -11.90 -2.89 8.09
CA TYR A 52 -10.77 -1.98 8.02
C TYR A 52 -11.06 -0.89 6.96
N SER A 53 -10.73 0.36 7.22
CA SER A 53 -10.76 1.37 6.15
C SER A 53 -9.56 2.29 6.24
N ILE A 54 -9.09 2.70 5.07
CA ILE A 54 -8.02 3.68 4.93
C ILE A 54 -8.56 5.03 5.40
N GLY A 55 -7.83 5.68 6.30
CA GLY A 55 -8.20 6.98 6.84
C GLY A 55 -8.99 6.92 8.15
N ASN A 56 -9.22 5.72 8.70
CA ASN A 56 -9.87 5.59 10.01
C ASN A 56 -8.89 5.75 11.19
N GLY A 57 -7.59 5.93 10.94
CA GLY A 57 -6.59 6.19 11.96
C GLY A 57 -5.80 4.94 12.33
N GLY A 58 -4.53 5.11 12.69
CA GLY A 58 -3.57 4.03 12.95
C GLY A 58 -2.75 3.61 11.72
N GLU A 59 -3.07 4.09 10.52
CA GLU A 59 -2.26 3.85 9.32
C GLU A 59 -0.94 4.62 9.40
N VAL A 60 0.13 3.85 9.45
CA VAL A 60 1.50 4.32 9.41
C VAL A 60 1.93 4.55 7.98
N PHE A 61 1.58 3.62 7.09
CA PHE A 61 2.09 3.56 5.71
C PHE A 61 1.29 2.56 4.86
N LEU A 62 1.17 2.80 3.55
CA LEU A 62 0.54 1.88 2.61
C LEU A 62 1.48 1.47 1.46
N VAL A 63 1.34 0.23 0.99
CA VAL A 63 2.04 -0.29 -0.20
C VAL A 63 1.02 -0.76 -1.22
N PHE A 64 1.07 -0.19 -2.43
CA PHE A 64 0.20 -0.57 -3.54
C PHE A 64 1.00 -1.26 -4.64
N ASP A 65 0.68 -2.50 -4.97
CA ASP A 65 1.23 -3.19 -6.14
C ASP A 65 0.80 -2.50 -7.44
N ARG A 66 1.70 -2.31 -8.39
CA ARG A 66 1.35 -1.71 -9.67
C ARG A 66 0.27 -2.49 -10.43
N ARG A 67 0.13 -3.80 -10.21
CA ARG A 67 -0.92 -4.62 -10.84
C ARG A 67 -2.32 -4.25 -10.38
N ILE A 68 -2.50 -3.93 -9.09
CA ILE A 68 -3.76 -3.29 -8.66
C ILE A 68 -3.92 -1.88 -9.26
N CYS A 69 -2.82 -1.26 -9.70
CA CYS A 69 -2.80 0.02 -10.41
C CYS A 69 -2.95 -0.04 -11.93
N SER A 70 -2.96 -1.22 -12.58
CA SER A 70 -2.79 -1.32 -14.04
C SER A 70 -3.88 -2.05 -14.82
N ASP A 71 -4.98 -2.47 -14.19
CA ASP A 71 -6.17 -2.89 -14.94
C ASP A 71 -6.92 -1.68 -15.50
N GLY A 72 -6.46 -1.27 -16.68
CA GLY A 72 -7.19 -0.42 -17.61
C GLY A 72 -6.34 0.15 -18.75
N SER A 73 -5.22 -0.50 -19.09
CA SER A 73 -4.65 -0.36 -20.42
C SER A 73 -4.02 -1.66 -20.90
N ARG A 74 -4.73 -2.39 -21.79
CA ARG A 74 -4.20 -3.05 -23.01
C ARG A 74 -5.28 -3.86 -23.75
N ASN A 75 -6.26 -3.16 -24.32
CA ASN A 75 -6.77 -3.45 -25.68
C ASN A 75 -7.66 -2.30 -26.17
N PRO A 76 -7.16 -1.41 -27.06
CA PRO A 76 -7.96 -0.32 -27.64
C PRO A 76 -8.99 -0.78 -28.69
N SER A 77 -8.95 -2.05 -29.10
CA SER A 77 -9.69 -2.58 -30.26
C SER A 77 -11.15 -2.96 -29.99
N LEU A 78 -11.69 -2.71 -28.79
CA LEU A 78 -13.09 -3.01 -28.42
C LEU A 78 -13.79 -1.81 -27.79
N ARG A 79 -13.53 -0.59 -28.28
CA ARG A 79 -14.30 0.60 -27.85
C ARG A 79 -15.59 0.72 -28.65
N SER A 80 -16.62 0.02 -28.19
CA SER A 80 -18.02 0.38 -28.43
C SER A 80 -18.66 0.78 -27.10
N GLY A 81 -18.90 2.08 -26.92
CA GLY A 81 -19.86 2.62 -25.94
C GLY A 81 -19.36 2.78 -24.50
N HIS A 82 -19.37 4.04 -24.04
CA HIS A 82 -19.45 4.50 -22.65
C HIS A 82 -18.43 3.98 -21.61
N GLU A 83 -17.53 4.88 -21.24
CA GLU A 83 -17.14 5.21 -19.85
C GLU A 83 -17.48 4.16 -18.79
N LYS A 84 -16.67 3.11 -18.70
CA LYS A 84 -16.41 2.44 -17.44
C LYS A 84 -15.00 2.83 -17.02
N GLU A 85 -14.88 3.81 -16.15
CA GLU A 85 -13.73 3.80 -15.23
C GLU A 85 -13.75 2.40 -14.59
N ASP A 86 -12.70 1.63 -14.83
CA ASP A 86 -12.54 0.32 -14.21
C ASP A 86 -12.67 0.54 -12.69
N PHE A 87 -13.62 -0.14 -12.04
CA PHE A 87 -13.92 0.07 -10.61
C PHE A 87 -12.66 -0.02 -9.75
N SER A 88 -11.68 -0.81 -10.18
CA SER A 88 -10.36 -0.95 -9.56
C SER A 88 -9.53 0.35 -9.61
N GLN A 89 -9.56 1.07 -10.74
CA GLN A 89 -8.88 2.35 -10.88
C GLN A 89 -9.54 3.46 -10.07
N LEU A 90 -10.88 3.48 -10.05
CA LEU A 90 -11.63 4.42 -9.21
C LEU A 90 -11.31 4.18 -7.73
N ALA A 91 -11.35 2.92 -7.28
CA ALA A 91 -11.03 2.55 -5.91
C ALA A 91 -9.58 2.93 -5.53
N LEU A 92 -8.63 2.74 -6.43
CA LEU A 92 -7.25 3.16 -6.21
C LEU A 92 -7.10 4.68 -6.14
N ARG A 93 -7.69 5.41 -7.08
CA ARG A 93 -7.67 6.88 -7.08
C ARG A 93 -8.22 7.41 -5.77
N MET A 94 -9.40 6.93 -5.37
CA MET A 94 -10.03 7.33 -4.11
C MET A 94 -9.15 6.97 -2.90
N SER A 95 -8.48 5.82 -2.91
CA SER A 95 -7.57 5.42 -1.82
C SER A 95 -6.35 6.33 -1.74
N LYS A 96 -5.77 6.72 -2.88
CA LYS A 96 -4.66 7.69 -2.91
C LYS A 96 -5.11 9.08 -2.46
N GLU A 97 -6.28 9.54 -2.91
CA GLU A 97 -6.87 10.79 -2.44
C GLU A 97 -7.12 10.77 -0.93
N HIS A 98 -7.52 9.62 -0.36
CA HIS A 98 -7.63 9.46 1.09
C HIS A 98 -6.25 9.54 1.76
N CYS A 99 -5.24 8.85 1.22
CA CYS A 99 -3.88 8.96 1.73
C CYS A 99 -3.40 10.41 1.73
N ASP A 100 -3.62 11.15 0.65
CA ASP A 100 -3.21 12.55 0.54
C ASP A 100 -3.97 13.43 1.54
N LYS A 101 -5.30 13.25 1.66
CA LYS A 101 -6.16 13.99 2.60
C LYS A 101 -5.78 13.77 4.06
N PHE A 102 -5.40 12.54 4.43
CA PHE A 102 -5.05 12.17 5.80
C PHE A 102 -3.55 12.13 6.05
N GLU A 103 -2.74 12.61 5.10
CA GLU A 103 -1.28 12.63 5.13
C GLU A 103 -0.67 11.25 5.45
N ILE A 104 -1.29 10.19 4.94
CA ILE A 104 -0.79 8.82 5.08
C ILE A 104 0.24 8.58 3.98
N PRO A 105 1.52 8.29 4.30
CA PRO A 105 2.50 7.98 3.28
C PRO A 105 2.16 6.68 2.59
N TYR A 106 2.48 6.59 1.30
CA TYR A 106 2.35 5.37 0.53
C TYR A 106 3.46 5.24 -0.51
N ILE A 107 3.75 4.01 -0.93
CA ILE A 107 4.59 3.72 -2.10
C ILE A 107 3.86 2.83 -3.09
N GLN A 108 4.40 2.78 -4.31
CA GLN A 108 4.01 1.80 -5.31
C GLN A 108 5.09 0.72 -5.44
N TYR A 109 4.69 -0.55 -5.36
CA TYR A 109 5.53 -1.72 -5.61
C TYR A 109 5.42 -2.12 -7.09
N ASP A 110 6.56 -2.27 -7.78
CA ASP A 110 6.63 -2.60 -9.21
C ASP A 110 7.23 -4.00 -9.45
N GLY A 111 7.12 -4.90 -8.47
CA GLY A 111 7.64 -6.26 -8.57
C GLY A 111 9.11 -6.39 -8.17
N GLU A 112 9.66 -5.44 -7.42
CA GLU A 112 11.10 -5.39 -7.11
C GLU A 112 11.59 -6.63 -6.34
N ILE A 113 10.84 -7.09 -5.34
CA ILE A 113 11.23 -8.23 -4.52
C ILE A 113 11.22 -9.52 -5.35
N ALA A 114 10.15 -9.74 -6.13
CA ALA A 114 10.08 -10.87 -7.06
C ALA A 114 11.22 -10.85 -8.11
N LYS A 115 11.74 -9.66 -8.45
CA LYS A 115 12.88 -9.46 -9.35
C LYS A 115 14.24 -9.48 -8.66
N ARG A 116 14.31 -9.78 -7.36
CA ARG A 116 15.54 -9.72 -6.53
C ARG A 116 16.21 -8.34 -6.54
N ALA A 117 15.38 -7.31 -6.48
CA ALA A 117 15.77 -5.90 -6.43
C ALA A 117 15.27 -5.27 -5.12
N GLU A 118 15.41 -5.97 -4.00
CA GLU A 118 14.96 -5.55 -2.67
C GLU A 118 15.51 -4.18 -2.28
N ASP A 119 16.76 -3.86 -2.67
CA ASP A 119 17.36 -2.54 -2.45
C ASP A 119 16.53 -1.40 -3.08
N MET A 120 15.91 -1.63 -4.24
CA MET A 120 15.02 -0.65 -4.87
C MET A 120 13.71 -0.50 -4.10
N PHE A 121 13.16 -1.60 -3.58
CA PHE A 121 11.98 -1.56 -2.72
C PHE A 121 12.26 -0.78 -1.43
N ILE A 122 13.39 -1.07 -0.77
CA ILE A 122 13.81 -0.36 0.45
C ILE A 122 14.08 1.11 0.15
N ALA A 123 14.71 1.45 -0.99
CA ALA A 123 14.92 2.83 -1.39
C ALA A 123 13.61 3.62 -1.50
N LYS A 124 12.52 3.00 -1.98
CA LYS A 124 11.19 3.63 -2.01
C LYS A 124 10.63 3.90 -0.61
N ILE A 125 10.83 2.97 0.34
CA ILE A 125 10.42 3.20 1.73
C ILE A 125 11.26 4.32 2.36
N GLU A 126 12.56 4.35 2.11
CA GLU A 126 13.46 5.40 2.63
C GLU A 126 13.05 6.80 2.18
N VAL A 127 12.55 6.97 0.94
CA VAL A 127 12.05 8.26 0.43
C VAL A 127 10.90 8.83 1.28
N VAL A 128 10.10 7.98 1.92
CA VAL A 128 8.95 8.39 2.74
C VAL A 128 9.18 8.21 4.25
N LYS A 129 10.40 7.85 4.66
CA LYS A 129 10.76 7.51 6.04
C LYS A 129 10.38 8.58 7.06
N ASP A 130 10.66 9.85 6.76
CA ASP A 130 10.35 10.94 7.69
C ASP A 130 8.84 11.13 7.87
N LYS A 131 8.06 10.92 6.80
CA LYS A 131 6.59 10.93 6.88
C LYS A 131 6.08 9.76 7.72
N ILE A 132 6.68 8.58 7.55
CA ILE A 132 6.37 7.41 8.38
C ILE A 132 6.64 7.70 9.85
N LYS A 133 7.80 8.29 10.17
CA LYS A 133 8.16 8.67 11.53
C LYS A 133 7.16 9.68 12.11
N GLY A 134 6.85 10.75 11.38
CA GLY A 134 5.87 11.75 11.82
C GLY A 134 4.49 11.14 12.09
N ARG A 135 4.03 10.21 11.24
CA ARG A 135 2.78 9.47 11.49
C ARG A 135 2.86 8.63 12.76
N LEU A 136 3.96 7.89 12.96
CA LEU A 136 4.16 7.07 14.15
C LEU A 136 4.15 7.90 15.45
N GLU A 137 4.63 9.13 15.41
CA GLU A 137 4.60 10.08 16.52
C GLU A 137 3.20 10.68 16.74
N SER A 138 2.45 10.94 15.66
CA SER A 138 1.07 11.48 15.73
C SER A 138 0.01 10.48 16.19
N ILE A 139 0.28 9.18 16.07
CA ILE A 139 -0.64 8.10 16.45
C ILE A 139 -0.46 7.69 17.93
N LEU A 140 0.57 8.20 18.62
CA LEU A 140 0.78 8.04 20.06
C LEU A 140 -0.25 8.83 20.87
#